data_AF-A0A2D1U408-F1
#
_entry.id   AF-A0A2D1U408-F1
#
_cell.length_a   1.000
_cell.length_b   1.000
_cell.length_c   1.000
_cell.angle_alpha   90.00
_cell.angle_beta   90.00
_cell.angle_gamma   90.00
#
_symmetry.space_group_name_H-M   'P 1'
#
loop_
_entity.id
_entity.type
_entity.pdbx_description
1 polymer ?
#
loop_
_entity_poly.entity_id
_entity_poly.type
_entity_poly.pdbx_seq_one_letter_code
_entity_poly.pdbx_strand_id
1 'polypeptide(L)'
;MKTSWNETQQIEAFIRGTTSPSDAILFEAKLILDDELAEKVRWQKQAYQVVKQYSRQKLREEIETVHQQLFTGHQHLTFSQKIKQLFSKL
;
A
#
# COMPACT_ATOMS: atom_id res chain seq x y z
N MET A 1 -22.97 4.69 23.80
CA MET A 1 -22.60 5.03 22.40
C MET A 1 -21.15 4.65 22.16
N LYS A 2 -20.90 3.66 21.30
CA LYS A 2 -19.58 3.25 20.74
C LYS A 2 -19.61 3.44 19.21
N THR A 3 -20.12 4.57 18.72
CA THR A 3 -20.40 4.81 17.29
C THR A 3 -19.13 4.90 16.45
N SER A 4 -18.04 5.43 16.99
CA SER A 4 -16.77 5.62 16.27
C SER A 4 -16.13 4.32 15.78
N TRP A 5 -16.18 3.22 16.55
CA TRP A 5 -15.57 1.95 16.13
C TRP A 5 -16.31 1.29 14.97
N ASN A 6 -17.64 1.40 14.94
CA ASN A 6 -18.45 0.88 13.83
C ASN A 6 -18.25 1.73 12.57
N GLU A 7 -18.14 3.05 12.72
CA GLU A 7 -17.86 3.96 11.61
C GLU A 7 -16.49 3.69 10.97
N THR A 8 -15.42 3.60 11.76
CA THR A 8 -14.08 3.26 11.24
C THR A 8 -14.08 1.94 10.48
N GLN A 9 -14.78 0.91 11.00
CA GLN A 9 -14.90 -0.38 10.33
C GLN A 9 -15.66 -0.28 8.99
N GLN A 10 -16.73 0.52 8.92
CA GLN A 10 -17.48 0.76 7.69
C GLN A 10 -16.64 1.52 6.65
N ILE A 11 -15.90 2.54 7.09
CA ILE A 11 -14.96 3.27 6.23
C ILE A 11 -13.88 2.32 5.69
N GLU A 12 -13.31 1.48 6.55
CA GLU A 12 -12.32 0.48 6.14
C GLU A 12 -12.87 -0.49 5.09
N ALA A 13 -14.04 -1.07 5.35
CA ALA A 13 -14.67 -2.02 4.44
C ALA A 13 -14.96 -1.37 3.08
N PHE A 14 -15.43 -0.12 3.09
CA PHE A 14 -15.70 0.66 1.89
C PHE A 14 -14.41 0.97 1.10
N ILE A 15 -13.37 1.47 1.77
CA ILE A 15 -12.08 1.79 1.13
C ILE A 15 -11.42 0.52 0.55
N ARG A 16 -11.55 -0.63 1.21
CA ARG A 16 -10.99 -1.91 0.77
C ARG A 16 -11.86 -2.62 -0.29
N GLY A 17 -13.07 -2.12 -0.56
CA GLY A 17 -14.00 -2.75 -1.50
C GLY A 17 -14.55 -4.09 -1.00
N THR A 18 -14.58 -4.31 0.31
CA THR A 18 -15.10 -5.55 0.91
C THR A 18 -16.56 -5.44 1.35
N THR A 19 -17.16 -4.26 1.18
CA THR A 19 -18.58 -4.01 1.45
C THR A 19 -19.46 -4.68 0.41
N SER A 20 -20.63 -5.19 0.81
CA SER A 20 -21.60 -5.73 -0.16
C SER A 20 -22.06 -4.62 -1.13
N PRO A 21 -22.47 -4.92 -2.38
CA PRO A 21 -22.88 -3.90 -3.33
C PRO A 21 -24.01 -2.99 -2.81
N SER A 22 -25.01 -3.58 -2.12
CA SER A 22 -26.12 -2.84 -1.53
C SER A 22 -25.66 -1.90 -0.42
N ASP A 23 -24.77 -2.38 0.46
CA ASP A 23 -24.23 -1.58 1.55
C ASP A 23 -23.29 -0.48 1.04
N ALA A 24 -22.58 -0.73 -0.07
CA ALA A 24 -21.71 0.25 -0.71
C ALA A 24 -22.52 1.43 -1.26
N ILE A 25 -23.64 1.15 -1.94
CA ILE A 25 -24.56 2.19 -2.46
C ILE A 25 -25.15 3.01 -1.30
N LEU A 26 -25.58 2.35 -0.22
CA LEU A 26 -26.07 3.05 0.98
C LEU A 26 -24.97 3.92 1.61
N PHE A 27 -23.74 3.44 1.63
CA PHE A 27 -22.61 4.19 2.16
C PHE A 27 -22.26 5.39 1.27
N GLU A 28 -22.28 5.24 -0.06
CA GLU A 28 -22.10 6.34 -1.00
C GLU A 28 -23.16 7.42 -0.84
N ALA A 29 -24.43 7.04 -0.67
CA ALA A 29 -25.50 7.99 -0.36
C ALA A 29 -25.23 8.74 0.95
N LYS A 30 -24.72 8.06 2.00
CA LYS A 30 -24.33 8.70 3.25
C LYS A 30 -23.18 9.69 3.06
N LEU A 31 -22.17 9.37 2.25
CA LEU A 31 -21.06 10.28 1.96
C LEU A 31 -21.50 11.58 1.28
N ILE A 32 -22.60 11.57 0.55
CA ILE A 32 -23.17 12.77 -0.09
C ILE A 32 -23.91 13.64 0.94
N LEU A 33 -24.51 13.01 1.96
CA LEU A 33 -25.36 13.69 2.94
C LEU A 33 -24.62 14.11 4.21
N ASP A 34 -23.48 13.50 4.50
CA ASP A 34 -22.70 13.69 5.72
C ASP A 34 -21.27 14.12 5.37
N ASP A 35 -21.03 15.44 5.42
CA ASP A 35 -19.74 16.06 5.13
C ASP A 35 -18.64 15.62 6.12
N GLU A 36 -19.00 15.35 7.38
CA GLU A 36 -18.05 14.89 8.40
C GLU A 36 -17.56 13.48 8.07
N LEU A 37 -18.48 12.59 7.68
CA LEU A 37 -18.15 11.25 7.23
C LEU A 37 -17.29 11.30 5.95
N ALA A 38 -17.64 12.14 4.98
CA ALA A 38 -16.87 12.33 3.76
C ALA A 38 -15.44 12.79 4.05
N GLU A 39 -15.26 13.72 4.99
CA GLU A 39 -13.96 14.19 5.43
C GLU A 39 -13.14 13.07 6.09
N LYS A 40 -13.75 12.26 6.98
CA LYS A 40 -13.09 11.10 7.58
C LYS A 40 -12.58 10.11 6.53
N VAL A 41 -13.42 9.77 5.54
CA VAL A 41 -13.01 8.89 4.43
C VAL A 41 -11.85 9.48 3.65
N ARG A 42 -11.89 10.79 3.36
CA ARG A 42 -10.82 11.50 2.65
C ARG A 42 -9.50 11.40 3.40
N TRP A 43 -9.49 11.70 4.70
CA TRP A 43 -8.28 11.65 5.53
C TRP A 43 -7.70 10.25 5.63
N GLN A 44 -8.56 9.23 5.75
CA GLN A 44 -8.11 7.84 5.81
C GLN A 44 -7.50 7.37 4.48
N LYS A 45 -8.12 7.73 3.33
CA LYS A 45 -7.53 7.50 2.01
C LYS A 45 -6.16 8.20 1.86
N GLN A 46 -6.05 9.44 2.33
CA GLN A 46 -4.80 10.20 2.27
C GLN A 46 -3.70 9.55 3.13
N ALA A 47 -4.03 9.13 4.35
CA ALA A 47 -3.10 8.42 5.23
C ALA A 47 -2.55 7.15 4.56
N TYR A 48 -3.44 6.36 3.91
CA TYR A 48 -3.01 5.18 3.16
C TYR A 48 -2.14 5.49 1.95
N GLN A 49 -2.39 6.58 1.23
CA GLN A 49 -1.52 6.99 0.15
C GLN A 49 -0.12 7.34 0.65
N VAL A 50 0.00 8.10 1.74
CA VAL A 50 1.29 8.46 2.35
C VAL A 50 2.04 7.22 2.83
N VAL A 51 1.38 6.32 3.56
CA VAL A 51 1.98 5.07 4.04
C VAL A 51 2.45 4.21 2.86
N LYS A 52 1.65 4.11 1.78
CA LYS A 52 2.01 3.35 0.57
C LYS A 52 3.20 3.95 -0.17
N GLN A 53 3.27 5.27 -0.28
CA GLN A 53 4.39 5.95 -0.94
C GLN A 53 5.68 5.75 -0.14
N TYR A 54 5.63 5.99 1.18
CA TYR A 54 6.78 5.82 2.06
C TYR A 54 7.29 4.38 2.08
N SER A 55 6.40 3.40 2.24
CA SER A 55 6.76 1.97 2.21
C SER A 55 7.38 1.55 0.88
N ARG A 56 6.90 2.08 -0.25
CA ARG A 56 7.52 1.82 -1.56
C ARG A 56 8.92 2.42 -1.69
N GLN A 57 9.13 3.63 -1.17
CA GLN A 57 10.44 4.23 -1.16
C GLN A 57 11.40 3.39 -0.32
N LYS A 58 11.00 3.03 0.91
CA LYS A 58 11.81 2.19 1.80
C LYS A 58 12.15 0.83 1.19
N LEU A 59 11.17 0.17 0.58
CA LEU A 59 11.40 -1.11 -0.11
C LEU A 59 12.43 -0.96 -1.26
N ARG A 60 12.38 0.15 -2.00
CA ARG A 60 13.36 0.43 -3.05
C ARG A 60 14.76 0.62 -2.49
N GLU A 61 14.89 1.34 -1.37
CA GLU A 61 16.17 1.54 -0.68
C GLU A 61 16.75 0.22 -0.16
N GLU A 62 15.90 -0.66 0.39
CA GLU A 62 16.29 -2.00 0.83
C GLU A 62 16.78 -2.86 -0.34
N ILE A 63 16.04 -2.87 -1.46
CA ILE A 63 16.44 -3.59 -2.68
C ILE A 63 17.78 -3.07 -3.22
N GLU A 64 17.95 -1.74 -3.28
CA GLU A 64 19.20 -1.15 -3.76
C GLU A 64 20.37 -1.51 -2.85
N THR A 65 20.16 -1.49 -1.54
CA THR A 65 21.20 -1.87 -0.57
C THR A 65 21.65 -3.33 -0.78
N VAL A 66 20.69 -4.25 -0.93
CA VAL A 66 20.98 -5.66 -1.23
C VAL A 66 21.69 -5.80 -2.59
N HIS A 67 21.23 -5.06 -3.61
CA HIS A 67 21.85 -5.06 -4.92
C HIS A 67 23.32 -4.60 -4.86
N GLN A 68 23.60 -3.49 -4.17
CA GLN A 68 24.98 -3.01 -3.98
C GLN A 68 25.82 -4.06 -3.27
N GLN A 69 25.35 -4.61 -2.14
CA GLN A 69 26.10 -5.64 -1.41
C GLN A 69 26.46 -6.84 -2.29
N LEU A 70 25.50 -7.37 -3.06
CA LEU A 70 25.69 -8.59 -3.85
C LEU A 70 26.43 -8.38 -5.17
N PHE A 71 26.27 -7.22 -5.82
CA PHE A 71 26.76 -7.00 -7.19
C PHE A 71 27.97 -6.08 -7.29
N THR A 72 28.30 -5.28 -6.26
CA THR A 72 29.50 -4.42 -6.26
C THR A 72 30.57 -4.87 -5.23
N GLY A 73 30.18 -5.62 -4.20
CA GLY A 73 31.11 -6.21 -3.23
C GLY A 73 32.03 -7.27 -3.86
N HIS A 74 33.34 -7.14 -3.66
CA HIS A 74 34.34 -8.10 -4.19
C HIS A 74 34.13 -9.52 -3.63
N GLN A 75 33.50 -9.65 -2.45
CA GLN A 75 33.19 -10.92 -1.80
C GLN A 75 32.10 -11.74 -2.53
N HIS A 76 31.30 -11.11 -3.39
CA HIS A 76 30.15 -11.75 -4.07
C HIS A 76 30.28 -11.81 -5.60
N LEU A 77 31.47 -11.55 -6.15
CA LEU A 77 31.74 -11.53 -7.59
C LEU A 77 31.28 -12.80 -8.33
N THR A 78 31.58 -13.99 -7.80
CA THR A 78 31.21 -15.26 -8.43
C THR A 78 29.70 -15.46 -8.49
N PHE A 79 28.97 -14.99 -7.46
CA PHE A 79 27.51 -15.04 -7.44
C PHE A 79 26.90 -14.09 -8.48
N SER A 80 27.35 -12.84 -8.49
CA SER A 80 26.93 -11.81 -9.46
C SER A 80 27.18 -12.25 -10.91
N GLN A 81 28.33 -12.87 -11.20
CA GLN A 81 28.66 -13.41 -12.51
C GLN A 81 27.74 -14.57 -12.94
N LYS A 82 27.45 -15.51 -12.04
CA LYS A 82 26.52 -16.62 -12.33
C LYS A 82 25.13 -16.11 -12.66
N ILE A 83 24.61 -15.16 -11.88
CA ILE A 83 23.32 -14.52 -12.15
C ILE A 83 23.33 -13.86 -13.54
N LYS A 84 24.34 -13.03 -13.85
CA LYS A 84 24.45 -12.37 -15.16
C LYS A 84 24.48 -13.37 -16.32
N GLN A 85 25.15 -14.51 -16.18
CA GLN A 85 25.18 -15.57 -17.19
C GLN A 85 23.82 -16.26 -17.41
N LEU A 86 22.99 -16.38 -16.37
CA LEU A 86 21.63 -16.94 -16.51
C LEU A 86 20.75 -16.05 -17.38
N PHE A 87 20.91 -14.73 -17.28
CA PHE A 87 20.11 -13.76 -18.03
C PHE A 87 20.74 -13.34 -19.37
N SER A 88 21.97 -13.75 -19.69
CA SER A 88 22.66 -13.37 -20.93
C SER A 88 22.30 -14.24 -22.15
N LYS A 89 21.46 -15.28 -21.98
CA LYS A 89 21.01 -16.18 -23.06
C LYS A 89 19.52 -16.03 -23.39
N LEU A 90 18.85 -15.05 -22.79
CA LEU A 90 17.50 -14.59 -23.13
C LEU A 90 17.61 -13.43 -24.13
#